data_AF-A0A150X635-F1
#
_entry.id   AF-A0A150X635-F1
#
_cell.length_a   1.000
_cell.length_b   1.000
_cell.length_c   1.000
_cell.angle_alpha   90.00
_cell.angle_beta   90.00
_cell.angle_gamma   90.00
#
_symmetry.space_group_name_H-M   'P 1'
#
loop_
_entity.id
_entity.type
_entity.pdbx_description
1 polymer ?
#
loop_
_entity_poly.entity_id
_entity_poly.type
_entity_poly.pdbx_seq_one_letter_code
_entity_poly.pdbx_strand_id
1 'polypeptide(L)'
;MLPKLILTDIDGVWTDGGMFYDQTGNEWKKFNTSDSAGVLFARKLNIPVGIITGEDTAIVKRRAEKLKIDILHQGIGNKLPIAQAICKELGIALSEVAYIGDDIGDLELLKASGISAAPSNAPSYIQKYVNHVTKKAGGEGAFREFVEWIIESNGQQIEDLL
;
A
#
# COMPACT_ATOMS: atom_id res chain seq x y z
N MET A 1 1.42 10.53 -15.44
CA MET A 1 1.91 9.25 -15.98
C MET A 1 1.64 8.19 -14.93
N LEU A 2 1.24 6.99 -15.34
CA LEU A 2 1.05 5.88 -14.40
C LEU A 2 2.38 5.54 -13.70
N PRO A 3 2.34 5.12 -12.42
CA PRO A 3 3.53 4.67 -11.72
C PRO A 3 4.04 3.36 -12.32
N LYS A 4 5.35 3.12 -12.19
CA LYS A 4 5.99 1.85 -12.59
C LYS A 4 5.97 0.80 -11.48
N LEU A 5 5.61 1.19 -10.26
CA LEU A 5 5.50 0.33 -9.09
C LEU A 5 4.52 0.97 -8.09
N ILE A 6 3.65 0.15 -7.51
CA ILE A 6 2.81 0.55 -6.37
C ILE A 6 3.32 -0.19 -5.13
N LEU A 7 3.81 0.54 -4.15
CA LEU A 7 4.17 0.03 -2.84
C LEU A 7 3.07 0.36 -1.83
N THR A 8 2.93 -0.45 -0.78
CA THR A 8 1.93 -0.23 0.26
C THR A 8 2.40 -0.73 1.62
N ASP A 9 2.04 -0.02 2.67
CA ASP A 9 1.94 -0.59 4.01
C ASP A 9 0.75 -1.56 4.12
N ILE A 10 0.64 -2.29 5.24
CA ILE A 10 -0.49 -3.15 5.60
C ILE A 10 -1.36 -2.55 6.71
N ASP A 11 -0.76 -2.22 7.85
CA ASP A 11 -1.50 -2.01 9.09
C ASP A 11 -1.94 -0.57 9.23
N GLY A 12 -3.24 -0.33 9.11
CA GLY A 12 -3.77 1.03 8.97
C GLY A 12 -4.04 1.42 7.52
N VAL A 13 -3.62 0.61 6.54
CA VAL A 13 -3.97 0.75 5.12
C VAL A 13 -4.93 -0.36 4.65
N TRP A 14 -4.47 -1.61 4.66
CA TRP A 14 -5.27 -2.78 4.26
C TRP A 14 -6.09 -3.36 5.42
N THR A 15 -5.67 -3.03 6.64
CA THR A 15 -6.38 -3.31 7.88
C THR A 15 -6.81 -1.99 8.52
N ASP A 16 -7.71 -2.06 9.48
CA ASP A 16 -8.15 -0.91 10.29
C ASP A 16 -7.14 -0.53 11.39
N GLY A 17 -5.91 -1.08 11.34
CA GLY A 17 -4.91 -0.97 12.41
C GLY A 17 -5.25 -1.79 13.66
N GLY A 18 -6.39 -2.47 13.67
CA GLY A 18 -6.83 -3.31 14.77
C GLY A 18 -6.08 -4.65 14.81
N MET A 19 -5.67 -5.04 16.02
CA MET A 19 -5.07 -6.33 16.30
C MET A 19 -5.96 -7.08 17.30
N PHE A 20 -6.32 -8.31 16.96
CA PHE A 20 -7.09 -9.19 17.83
C PHE A 20 -6.11 -10.10 18.57
N TYR A 21 -6.15 -10.06 19.91
CA TYR A 21 -5.39 -10.94 20.78
C TYR A 21 -6.35 -11.84 21.55
N ASP A 22 -6.02 -13.12 21.69
CA ASP A 22 -6.75 -14.03 22.58
C ASP A 22 -5.96 -14.38 23.86
N GLN A 23 -6.57 -15.21 24.70
CA GLN A 23 -5.98 -15.69 25.97
C GLN A 23 -4.93 -16.80 25.78
N THR A 24 -4.68 -17.25 24.55
CA THR A 24 -3.80 -18.37 24.22
C THR A 24 -2.57 -17.94 23.40
N GLY A 25 -2.43 -16.64 23.12
CA GLY A 25 -1.31 -16.07 22.38
C GLY A 25 -1.49 -16.06 20.86
N ASN A 26 -2.72 -16.26 20.37
CA ASN A 26 -3.01 -16.09 18.95
C ASN A 26 -3.29 -14.62 18.63
N GLU A 27 -2.92 -14.25 17.41
CA GLU A 27 -3.12 -12.93 16.84
C GLU A 27 -3.88 -13.04 15.51
N TRP A 28 -4.80 -12.10 15.27
CA TRP A 28 -5.46 -11.95 13.98
C TRP A 28 -5.52 -10.49 13.56
N LYS A 29 -5.61 -10.29 12.25
CA LYS A 29 -5.94 -9.02 11.62
C LYS A 29 -6.99 -9.23 10.53
N LYS A 30 -7.80 -8.20 10.31
CA LYS A 30 -8.90 -8.22 9.33
C LYS A 30 -8.47 -7.43 8.08
N PHE A 31 -8.45 -8.11 6.94
CA PHE A 31 -8.25 -7.46 5.64
C PHE A 31 -9.59 -7.19 4.94
N ASN A 32 -9.65 -6.15 4.11
CA ASN A 32 -10.79 -5.93 3.22
C ASN A 32 -10.64 -6.71 1.91
N THR A 33 -11.71 -7.36 1.44
CA THR A 33 -11.69 -8.04 0.13
C THR A 33 -11.65 -7.05 -1.03
N SER A 34 -12.21 -5.85 -0.86
CA SER A 34 -12.25 -4.80 -1.88
C SER A 34 -10.85 -4.40 -2.35
N ASP A 35 -9.86 -4.37 -1.45
CA ASP A 35 -8.47 -4.05 -1.80
C ASP A 35 -7.85 -5.04 -2.79
N SER A 36 -8.39 -6.26 -2.88
CA SER A 36 -7.97 -7.23 -3.89
C SER A 36 -8.24 -6.73 -5.33
N ALA A 37 -9.25 -5.88 -5.52
CA ALA A 37 -9.55 -5.26 -6.82
C ALA A 37 -8.45 -4.26 -7.22
N GLY A 38 -7.89 -3.49 -6.27
CA GLY A 38 -6.76 -2.61 -6.55
C GLY A 38 -5.56 -3.38 -7.12
N VAL A 39 -5.24 -4.55 -6.55
CA VAL A 39 -4.18 -5.43 -7.10
C VAL A 39 -4.55 -5.95 -8.48
N LEU A 40 -5.81 -6.28 -8.71
CA LEU A 40 -6.28 -6.74 -10.02
C LEU A 40 -6.13 -5.65 -11.08
N PHE A 41 -6.51 -4.41 -10.77
CA PHE A 41 -6.40 -3.27 -11.68
C PHE A 41 -4.94 -2.93 -11.99
N ALA A 42 -4.07 -2.89 -10.97
CA ALA A 42 -2.64 -2.70 -11.16
C ALA A 42 -2.06 -3.79 -12.08
N ARG A 43 -2.44 -5.06 -11.89
CA ARG A 43 -2.02 -6.18 -12.75
C ARG A 43 -2.51 -6.04 -14.19
N LYS A 44 -3.76 -5.61 -14.41
CA LYS A 44 -4.29 -5.37 -15.77
C LYS A 44 -3.50 -4.30 -16.52
N LEU A 45 -2.91 -3.35 -15.79
CA LEU A 45 -2.03 -2.30 -16.30
C LEU A 45 -0.54 -2.68 -16.32
N ASN A 46 -0.18 -3.92 -15.98
CA ASN A 46 1.19 -4.40 -15.83
C ASN A 46 2.03 -3.59 -14.82
N ILE A 47 1.38 -3.04 -13.79
CA ILE A 47 2.05 -2.33 -12.70
C ILE A 47 2.26 -3.32 -11.56
N PRO A 48 3.52 -3.64 -11.18
CA PRO A 48 3.80 -4.47 -10.02
C PRO A 48 3.30 -3.80 -8.74
N VAL A 49 2.81 -4.63 -7.81
CA VAL A 49 2.46 -4.22 -6.45
C VAL A 49 3.48 -4.85 -5.49
N GLY A 50 3.91 -4.11 -4.48
CA GLY A 50 4.77 -4.61 -3.42
C GLY A 50 4.33 -4.15 -2.04
N ILE A 51 4.65 -4.95 -1.02
CA ILE A 51 4.31 -4.70 0.38
C ILE A 51 5.59 -4.42 1.17
N ILE A 52 5.60 -3.35 1.95
CA ILE A 52 6.62 -3.07 2.95
C ILE A 52 5.92 -2.80 4.28
N THR A 53 6.08 -3.70 5.25
CA THR A 53 5.41 -3.60 6.56
C THR A 53 6.42 -3.71 7.71
N GLY A 54 6.10 -3.05 8.82
CA GLY A 54 6.85 -3.17 10.07
C GLY A 54 6.66 -4.53 10.75
N GLU A 55 5.53 -5.19 10.48
CA GLU A 55 5.21 -6.50 11.05
C GLU A 55 5.94 -7.62 10.31
N ASP A 56 6.25 -8.71 11.02
CA ASP A 56 6.73 -9.96 10.42
C ASP A 56 5.83 -11.12 10.85
N THR A 57 4.80 -11.37 10.04
CA THR A 57 3.76 -12.33 10.39
C THR A 57 3.40 -13.25 9.22
N ALA A 58 3.08 -14.51 9.54
CA ALA A 58 2.54 -15.44 8.56
C ALA A 58 1.21 -14.95 7.94
N ILE A 59 0.48 -14.08 8.66
CA ILE A 59 -0.80 -13.53 8.21
C ILE A 59 -0.62 -12.65 6.97
N VAL A 60 0.36 -11.73 7.00
CA VAL A 60 0.68 -10.86 5.86
C VAL A 60 1.24 -11.67 4.70
N LYS A 61 2.16 -12.60 4.97
CA LYS A 61 2.69 -13.52 3.95
C LYS A 61 1.58 -14.28 3.22
N ARG A 62 0.63 -14.88 3.94
CA ARG A 62 -0.50 -15.61 3.34
C ARG A 62 -1.40 -14.71 2.49
N ARG A 63 -1.56 -13.45 2.88
CA ARG A 63 -2.35 -12.47 2.09
C ARG A 63 -1.63 -12.09 0.80
N ALA A 64 -0.33 -11.84 0.86
CA ALA A 64 0.51 -11.58 -0.31
C ALA A 64 0.49 -12.76 -1.30
N GLU A 65 0.70 -13.99 -0.81
CA GLU A 65 0.64 -15.21 -1.62
C GLU A 65 -0.73 -15.39 -2.30
N LYS A 66 -1.83 -15.21 -1.56
CA LYS A 66 -3.20 -15.28 -2.10
C LYS A 66 -3.41 -14.31 -3.27
N LEU A 67 -2.80 -13.13 -3.20
CA LEU A 67 -2.93 -12.09 -4.21
C LEU A 67 -1.82 -12.12 -5.26
N LYS A 68 -0.87 -13.07 -5.15
CA LYS A 68 0.31 -13.18 -6.02
C LYS A 68 1.11 -11.88 -6.05
N ILE A 69 1.46 -11.38 -4.87
CA ILE A 69 2.35 -10.24 -4.67
C ILE A 69 3.72 -10.80 -4.30
N ASP A 70 4.67 -10.72 -5.23
CA ASP A 70 6.00 -11.32 -5.06
C ASP A 70 6.98 -10.41 -4.31
N ILE A 71 6.75 -9.09 -4.36
CA ILE A 71 7.57 -8.10 -3.63
C ILE A 71 6.97 -7.97 -2.22
N LEU A 72 7.56 -8.66 -1.24
CA LEU A 72 7.15 -8.60 0.16
C LEU A 72 8.37 -8.41 1.07
N HIS A 73 8.37 -7.31 1.80
CA HIS A 73 9.34 -7.03 2.87
C HIS A 73 8.63 -6.82 4.20
N GLN A 74 9.06 -7.57 5.20
CA GLN A 74 8.48 -7.62 6.54
C GLN A 74 9.53 -7.25 7.60
N GLY A 75 9.09 -6.85 8.79
CA GLY A 75 10.00 -6.43 9.87
C GLY A 75 10.72 -5.10 9.59
N ILE A 76 10.16 -4.24 8.75
CA ILE A 76 10.81 -3.02 8.25
C ILE A 76 10.30 -1.79 8.99
N GLY A 77 11.12 -1.27 9.92
CA GLY A 77 10.81 -0.01 10.63
C GLY A 77 11.07 1.26 9.79
N ASN A 78 12.14 1.28 9.00
CA ASN A 78 12.43 2.37 8.07
C ASN A 78 12.28 1.88 6.63
N LYS A 79 11.23 2.32 5.94
CA LYS A 79 10.82 1.77 4.65
C LYS A 79 11.51 2.39 3.45
N LEU A 80 12.03 3.61 3.57
CA LEU A 80 12.67 4.33 2.46
C LEU A 80 13.88 3.57 1.87
N PRO A 81 14.83 3.06 2.67
CA PRO A 81 15.95 2.28 2.13
C PRO A 81 15.53 1.02 1.38
N ILE A 82 14.46 0.35 1.84
CA ILE A 82 13.92 -0.85 1.18
C ILE A 82 13.28 -0.47 -0.17
N ALA A 83 12.48 0.58 -0.20
CA ALA A 83 11.93 1.08 -1.46
C ALA A 83 13.02 1.50 -2.46
N GLN A 84 14.11 2.12 -2.00
CA GLN A 84 15.27 2.45 -2.82
C GLN A 84 15.96 1.20 -3.40
N ALA A 85 16.09 0.13 -2.60
CA ALA A 85 16.65 -1.14 -3.07
C ALA A 85 15.77 -1.77 -4.16
N ILE A 86 14.45 -1.82 -3.94
CA ILE A 86 13.49 -2.33 -4.94
C ILE A 86 13.56 -1.49 -6.23
N CYS A 87 13.60 -0.16 -6.12
CA CYS A 87 13.73 0.74 -7.27
C CYS A 87 15.00 0.44 -8.08
N LYS A 88 16.13 0.22 -7.39
CA LYS A 88 17.40 -0.12 -8.01
C LYS A 88 17.34 -1.45 -8.77
N GLU A 89 16.70 -2.47 -8.20
CA GLU A 89 16.51 -3.77 -8.86
C GLU A 89 15.63 -3.67 -10.11
N LEU A 90 14.60 -2.83 -10.07
CA LEU A 90 13.69 -2.60 -11.20
C LEU A 90 14.19 -1.57 -12.21
N GLY A 91 15.28 -0.85 -11.92
CA GLY A 91 15.81 0.21 -12.78
C GLY A 91 14.88 1.44 -12.89
N ILE A 92 14.16 1.77 -11.83
CA ILE A 92 13.21 2.89 -11.77
C ILE A 92 13.62 3.91 -10.71
N ALA A 93 13.10 5.14 -10.80
CA ALA A 93 13.29 6.16 -9.76
C ALA A 93 12.13 6.18 -8.76
N LEU A 94 12.36 6.67 -7.54
CA LEU A 94 11.29 6.87 -6.54
C LEU A 94 10.17 7.81 -7.03
N SER A 95 10.50 8.76 -7.92
CA SER A 95 9.52 9.63 -8.59
C SER A 95 8.56 8.87 -9.52
N GLU A 96 8.85 7.61 -9.83
CA GLU A 96 8.01 6.72 -10.64
C GLU A 96 7.24 5.70 -9.77
N VAL A 97 7.36 5.80 -8.44
CA VAL A 97 6.70 4.93 -7.46
C VAL A 97 5.48 5.63 -6.88
N ALA A 98 4.40 4.86 -6.76
CA ALA A 98 3.25 5.20 -5.94
C ALA A 98 3.34 4.50 -4.59
N TYR A 99 3.09 5.22 -3.49
CA TYR A 99 3.11 4.66 -2.14
C TYR A 99 1.90 5.09 -1.31
N ILE A 100 1.34 4.17 -0.53
CA ILE A 100 0.35 4.47 0.50
C ILE A 100 0.79 3.90 1.85
N GLY A 101 0.69 4.73 2.88
CA GLY A 101 1.07 4.45 4.26
C GLY A 101 0.33 5.38 5.22
N ASP A 102 0.37 5.10 6.51
CA ASP A 102 -0.49 5.76 7.50
C ASP A 102 0.25 6.32 8.72
N ASP A 103 1.51 5.97 8.99
CA ASP A 103 2.21 6.43 10.20
C ASP A 103 3.71 6.79 10.02
N ILE A 104 4.42 7.05 11.12
CA ILE A 104 5.78 7.59 11.17
C ILE A 104 6.78 6.72 10.40
N GLY A 105 6.62 5.40 10.41
CA GLY A 105 7.47 4.48 9.63
C GLY A 105 7.39 4.68 8.11
N ASP A 106 6.31 5.31 7.65
CA ASP A 106 6.03 5.61 6.24
C ASP A 106 6.51 7.00 5.83
N LEU A 107 6.66 7.92 6.79
CA LEU A 107 6.77 9.36 6.56
C LEU A 107 7.83 9.74 5.52
N GLU A 108 9.04 9.18 5.65
CA GLU A 108 10.13 9.52 4.73
C GLU A 108 9.93 8.93 3.33
N LEU A 109 9.26 7.78 3.22
CA LEU A 109 8.91 7.19 1.92
C LEU A 109 7.72 7.92 1.27
N LEU A 110 6.73 8.36 2.05
CA LEU A 110 5.60 9.17 1.57
C LEU A 110 6.09 10.49 0.95
N LYS A 111 7.07 11.14 1.58
CA LYS A 111 7.68 12.38 1.05
C LYS A 111 8.51 12.15 -0.22
N ALA A 112 9.17 11.00 -0.33
CA ALA A 112 10.11 10.71 -1.41
C ALA A 112 9.46 10.10 -2.66
N SER A 113 8.29 9.47 -2.51
CA SER A 113 7.56 8.83 -3.61
C SER A 113 6.96 9.87 -4.55
N GLY A 114 6.96 9.58 -5.86
CA GLY A 114 6.38 10.48 -6.86
C GLY A 114 4.87 10.64 -6.77
N ILE A 115 4.20 9.60 -6.30
CA ILE A 115 2.78 9.60 -5.96
C ILE A 115 2.65 9.05 -4.54
N SER A 116 2.00 9.79 -3.64
CA SER A 116 1.78 9.34 -2.27
C SER A 116 0.35 9.55 -1.81
N ALA A 117 -0.14 8.62 -1.01
CA ALA A 117 -1.42 8.74 -0.35
C ALA A 117 -1.40 8.27 1.11
N ALA A 118 -2.40 8.71 1.87
CA ALA A 118 -2.69 8.22 3.20
C ALA A 118 -4.19 7.92 3.36
N PRO A 119 -4.57 6.90 4.15
CA PRO A 119 -5.95 6.65 4.54
C PRO A 119 -6.60 7.83 5.27
N SER A 120 -7.93 7.97 5.21
CA SER A 120 -8.65 9.10 5.85
C SER A 120 -8.47 9.18 7.37
N ASN A 121 -8.22 8.05 8.02
CA ASN A 121 -7.99 7.91 9.44
C ASN A 121 -6.50 7.97 9.84
N ALA A 122 -5.58 8.14 8.90
CA ALA A 122 -4.17 8.38 9.21
C ALA A 122 -4.02 9.67 10.04
N PRO A 123 -3.05 9.80 10.96
CA PRO A 123 -2.85 11.03 11.72
C PRO A 123 -2.65 12.25 10.82
N SER A 124 -3.16 13.40 11.24
CA SER A 124 -3.09 14.65 10.46
C SER A 124 -1.65 15.07 10.13
N TYR A 125 -0.68 14.70 10.97
CA TYR A 125 0.74 14.96 10.72
C TYR A 125 1.33 14.10 9.60
N ILE A 126 0.68 13.01 9.19
CA ILE A 126 1.02 12.20 8.01
C ILE A 126 0.30 12.74 6.79
N GLN A 127 -1.01 12.98 6.90
CA GLN A 127 -1.86 13.45 5.80
C GLN A 127 -1.33 14.71 5.10
N LYS A 128 -0.66 15.61 5.84
CA LYS A 128 -0.10 16.86 5.28
C LYS A 128 1.09 16.66 4.32
N TYR A 129 1.66 15.47 4.24
CA TYR A 129 2.85 15.17 3.42
C TYR A 129 2.53 14.36 2.15
N VAL A 130 1.27 13.97 1.95
CA VAL A 130 0.87 13.12 0.82
C VAL A 130 0.19 13.91 -0.29
N ASN A 131 0.22 13.39 -1.52
CA ASN A 131 -0.49 14.02 -2.64
C ASN A 131 -2.00 13.84 -2.53
N HIS A 132 -2.47 12.75 -1.92
CA HIS A 132 -3.87 12.41 -1.82
C HIS A 132 -4.20 11.80 -0.46
N VAL A 133 -5.31 12.23 0.14
CA VAL A 133 -5.90 11.54 1.30
C VAL A 133 -7.15 10.84 0.79
N THR A 134 -7.20 9.51 0.94
CA THR A 134 -8.39 8.75 0.53
C THR A 134 -9.58 9.16 1.38
N LYS A 135 -10.80 8.98 0.87
CA LYS A 135 -12.03 9.13 1.64
C LYS A 135 -12.26 7.93 2.55
N LYS A 136 -11.96 6.72 2.08
CA LYS A 136 -12.03 5.49 2.89
C LYS A 136 -10.93 5.43 3.93
N ALA A 137 -11.25 4.83 5.06
CA ALA A 137 -10.30 4.50 6.10
C ALA A 137 -9.52 3.22 5.76
N GLY A 138 -8.42 3.01 6.49
CA GLY A 138 -7.70 1.75 6.53
C GLY A 138 -8.63 0.57 6.77
N GLY A 139 -8.47 -0.50 6.02
CA GLY A 139 -9.31 -1.70 6.17
C GLY A 139 -10.75 -1.54 5.62
N GLU A 140 -11.09 -0.41 5.03
CA GLU A 140 -12.40 -0.16 4.38
C GLU A 140 -12.32 -0.09 2.85
N GLY A 141 -11.15 -0.40 2.28
CA GLY A 141 -10.91 -0.31 0.83
C GLY A 141 -10.06 0.89 0.41
N ALA A 142 -9.25 1.45 1.32
CA ALA A 142 -8.37 2.59 1.04
C ALA A 142 -7.32 2.27 -0.03
N PHE A 143 -6.73 1.06 -0.02
CA PHE A 143 -5.77 0.68 -1.06
C PHE A 143 -6.44 0.59 -2.43
N ARG A 144 -7.67 0.04 -2.51
CA ARG A 144 -8.45 0.06 -3.74
C ARG A 144 -8.69 1.49 -4.23
N GLU A 145 -9.19 2.37 -3.36
CA GLU A 145 -9.47 3.76 -3.73
C GLU A 145 -8.21 4.49 -4.21
N PHE A 146 -7.07 4.25 -3.56
CA PHE A 146 -5.80 4.81 -4.00
C PHE A 146 -5.42 4.37 -5.42
N VAL A 147 -5.55 3.08 -5.73
CA VAL A 147 -5.30 2.57 -7.09
C VAL A 147 -6.29 3.15 -8.09
N GLU A 148 -7.57 3.23 -7.76
CA GLU A 148 -8.59 3.84 -8.62
C GLU A 148 -8.27 5.32 -8.91
N TRP A 149 -7.92 6.08 -7.88
CA TRP A 149 -7.53 7.48 -7.99
C TRP A 149 -6.30 7.67 -8.91
N ILE A 150 -5.28 6.79 -8.83
CA ILE A 150 -4.12 6.84 -9.73
C ILE A 150 -4.55 6.68 -11.19
N ILE A 151 -5.43 5.72 -11.47
CA ILE A 151 -5.88 5.37 -12.82
C ILE A 151 -6.71 6.52 -13.40
N GLU A 152 -7.71 6.98 -12.65
CA GLU A 152 -8.60 8.07 -13.04
C GLU A 152 -7.86 9.40 -13.23
N SER A 153 -6.90 9.70 -12.35
CA SER A 153 -6.06 10.90 -12.48
C SER A 153 -5.14 10.87 -13.70
N ASN A 154 -4.96 9.70 -14.33
CA ASN A 154 -4.26 9.53 -15.60
C ASN A 154 -5.22 9.44 -16.80
N GLY A 155 -6.49 9.81 -16.63
CA GLY A 155 -7.48 9.88 -17.70
C GLY A 155 -7.99 8.52 -18.19
N GLN A 156 -7.77 7.45 -17.42
CA GLN A 156 -8.27 6.11 -17.71
C GLN A 156 -9.51 5.82 -16.85
N GLN A 157 -10.48 5.10 -17.41
CA GLN A 157 -11.67 4.67 -16.66
C GLN A 157 -11.48 3.26 -16.10
N ILE A 158 -12.01 3.00 -14.91
CA ILE A 158 -11.89 1.70 -14.25
C ILE A 158 -12.68 0.63 -15.01
N GLU A 159 -13.80 1.02 -15.60
CA GLU A 159 -14.68 0.17 -16.41
C GLU A 159 -13.95 -0.44 -17.61
N ASP A 160 -12.93 0.25 -18.15
CA ASP A 160 -12.12 -0.23 -19.28
C ASP A 160 -11.19 -1.40 -18.88
N LEU A 161 -11.03 -1.67 -17.58
CA LEU A 161 -10.16 -2.73 -17.05
C LEU A 161 -10.90 -4.02 -16.69
N LEU A 162 -12.24 -3.99 -16.70
CA LEU A 162 -13.11 -5.13 -16.38
C LEU A 162 -12.98 -6.21 -17.48
#